data_AF-A0A202DMR9-F1
#
_entry.id   AF-A0A202DMR9-F1
#
_cell.length_a   1.000
_cell.length_b   1.000
_cell.length_c   1.000
_cell.angle_alpha   90.00
_cell.angle_beta   90.00
_cell.angle_gamma   90.00
#
_symmetry.space_group_name_H-M   'P 1'
#
loop_
_entity.id
_entity.type
_entity.pdbx_description
1 polymer ?
#
loop_
_entity_poly.entity_id
_entity_poly.type
_entity_poly.pdbx_seq_one_letter_code
_entity_poly.pdbx_strand_id
1 'polypeptide(L)'
;AGTVAVIKEYKAKGSLTKALYAVVGFDDGLAIIIFGFAAAIARMILTSETSSEEINVMAAMIGPAKEILLSLVVGSLVAAGLGILLKTLRSNEEILILIFGAVMLTLGLCEAFHLSLILTNMIIGLVMVNTQRGELLRKLGEQLTGVMPLFFILFFALAGANLHLSELPHLGVLGIVYIAARSFGLIMGARIGGSIGTVEEKVKKYVGLGILSQAGVAIGLALIVKHEFSAIGKVLPSGLTTGETLGAAAITTITATCIFFEVIGPILTKVALEKAGEINMAHSRK
;
A
#
# COMPACT_ATOMS: atom_id res chain seq x y z
N ALA A 1 -6.98 -1.92 2.64
CA ALA A 1 -8.23 -1.17 2.41
C ALA A 1 -9.40 -1.78 3.18
N GLY A 2 -9.60 -3.10 3.10
CA GLY A 2 -10.66 -3.82 3.82
C GLY A 2 -10.70 -3.58 5.33
N THR A 3 -9.55 -3.55 6.02
CA THR A 3 -9.49 -3.27 7.47
C THR A 3 -10.10 -1.93 7.84
N VAL A 4 -9.75 -0.87 7.11
CA VAL A 4 -10.25 0.50 7.34
C VAL A 4 -11.73 0.59 7.02
N ALA A 5 -12.20 -0.10 5.97
CA ALA A 5 -13.61 -0.15 5.62
C ALA A 5 -14.45 -0.77 6.76
N VAL A 6 -14.03 -1.91 7.31
CA VAL A 6 -14.72 -2.56 8.44
C VAL A 6 -14.74 -1.66 9.67
N ILE A 7 -13.61 -1.02 10.00
CA ILE A 7 -13.55 -0.09 11.14
C ILE A 7 -14.56 1.05 10.96
N LYS A 8 -14.65 1.64 9.77
CA LYS A 8 -15.58 2.75 9.46
C LYS A 8 -17.04 2.29 9.49
N GLU A 9 -17.34 1.14 8.88
CA GLU A 9 -18.68 0.57 8.80
C GLU A 9 -19.26 0.27 10.20
N TYR A 10 -18.48 -0.42 11.05
CA TYR A 10 -18.90 -0.74 12.41
C TYR A 10 -18.67 0.41 13.42
N LYS A 11 -18.14 1.55 12.95
CA LYS A 11 -17.74 2.69 13.78
C LYS A 11 -16.92 2.25 15.00
N ALA A 12 -16.02 1.29 14.80
CA ALA A 12 -15.25 0.67 15.86
C ALA A 12 -14.37 1.71 16.57
N LYS A 13 -14.22 1.59 17.89
CA LYS A 13 -13.42 2.51 18.70
C LYS A 13 -12.70 1.77 19.82
N GLY A 14 -11.41 2.04 19.95
CA GLY A 14 -10.59 1.54 21.05
C GLY A 14 -9.12 1.49 20.66
N SER A 15 -8.31 0.81 21.49
CA SER A 15 -6.86 0.70 21.29
C SER A 15 -6.48 -0.17 20.09
N LEU A 16 -7.22 -1.25 19.81
CA LEU A 16 -6.96 -2.12 18.66
C LEU A 16 -7.29 -1.37 17.37
N THR A 17 -8.40 -0.64 17.34
CA THR A 17 -8.78 0.22 16.22
C THR A 17 -7.68 1.25 15.91
N LYS A 18 -7.16 1.93 16.93
CA LYS A 18 -6.05 2.88 16.77
C LYS A 18 -4.78 2.18 16.27
N ALA A 19 -4.46 1.01 16.82
CA ALA A 19 -3.31 0.21 16.39
C ALA A 19 -3.45 -0.23 14.93
N LEU A 20 -4.63 -0.68 14.50
CA LEU A 20 -4.89 -1.09 13.12
C LEU A 20 -4.71 0.08 12.15
N TYR A 21 -5.24 1.27 12.47
CA TYR A 21 -4.99 2.46 11.65
C TYR A 21 -3.50 2.80 11.54
N ALA A 22 -2.78 2.77 12.66
CA ALA A 22 -1.36 3.08 12.68
C ALA A 22 -0.54 2.04 11.89
N VAL A 23 -0.79 0.75 12.13
CA VAL A 23 -0.07 -0.33 11.47
C VAL A 23 -0.35 -0.34 9.97
N VAL A 24 -1.62 -0.26 9.53
CA VAL A 24 -1.95 -0.26 8.09
C VAL A 24 -1.30 0.92 7.36
N GLY A 25 -1.34 2.12 7.94
CA GLY A 25 -0.73 3.29 7.31
C GLY A 25 0.80 3.23 7.26
N PHE A 26 1.43 2.70 8.32
CA PHE A 26 2.89 2.58 8.37
C PHE A 26 3.42 1.42 7.52
N ASP A 27 2.68 0.31 7.47
CA ASP A 27 2.98 -0.88 6.66
C ASP A 27 3.02 -0.53 5.16
N ASP A 28 2.03 0.20 4.64
CA ASP A 28 2.01 0.62 3.24
C ASP A 28 3.24 1.48 2.87
N GLY A 29 3.66 2.39 3.75
CA GLY A 29 4.83 3.25 3.53
C GLY A 29 6.14 2.46 3.56
N LEU A 30 6.29 1.57 4.55
CA LEU A 30 7.45 0.68 4.64
C LEU A 30 7.51 -0.30 3.47
N ALA A 31 6.38 -0.83 3.01
CA ALA A 31 6.32 -1.74 1.89
C ALA A 31 6.88 -1.10 0.61
N ILE A 32 6.58 0.18 0.36
CA ILE A 32 7.11 0.90 -0.81
C ILE A 32 8.62 1.11 -0.70
N ILE A 33 9.11 1.45 0.50
CA ILE A 33 10.55 1.59 0.77
C ILE A 33 11.27 0.25 0.53
N ILE A 34 10.79 -0.82 1.14
CA ILE A 34 11.34 -2.17 0.98
C ILE A 34 11.28 -2.60 -0.48
N PHE A 35 10.18 -2.32 -1.18
CA PHE A 35 10.02 -2.60 -2.59
C PHE A 35 11.08 -1.90 -3.45
N GLY A 36 11.35 -0.61 -3.22
CA GLY A 36 12.36 0.13 -4.00
C GLY A 36 13.74 -0.54 -3.93
N PHE A 37 14.17 -0.95 -2.74
CA PHE A 37 15.42 -1.68 -2.57
C PHE A 37 15.36 -3.09 -3.17
N ALA A 38 14.28 -3.84 -2.93
CA ALA A 38 14.12 -5.20 -3.45
C ALA A 38 14.09 -5.22 -4.99
N ALA A 39 13.41 -4.25 -5.62
CA ALA A 39 13.36 -4.10 -7.06
C ALA A 39 14.73 -3.75 -7.65
N ALA A 40 15.51 -2.87 -7.00
CA ALA A 40 16.88 -2.57 -7.42
C ALA A 40 17.79 -3.80 -7.36
N ILE A 41 17.70 -4.60 -6.29
CA ILE A 41 18.44 -5.87 -6.16
C ILE A 41 17.99 -6.85 -7.24
N ALA A 42 16.68 -6.99 -7.48
CA ALA A 42 16.16 -7.90 -8.49
C ALA A 42 16.61 -7.53 -9.91
N ARG A 43 16.57 -6.24 -10.27
CA ARG A 43 17.11 -5.73 -11.54
C ARG A 43 18.59 -6.03 -11.69
N MET A 44 19.35 -5.80 -10.63
CA MET A 44 20.78 -6.05 -10.59
C MET A 44 21.10 -7.53 -10.88
N ILE A 45 20.37 -8.46 -10.26
CA ILE A 45 20.51 -9.90 -10.51
C ILE A 45 20.15 -10.22 -11.97
N LEU A 46 19.02 -9.74 -12.47
CA LEU A 46 18.57 -10.03 -13.83
C LEU A 46 19.53 -9.48 -14.89
N THR A 47 20.03 -8.26 -14.74
CA THR A 47 20.97 -7.66 -15.70
C THR A 47 22.32 -8.37 -15.69
N SER A 48 22.73 -8.94 -14.55
CA SER A 48 23.96 -9.74 -14.47
C SER A 48 23.89 -11.07 -15.23
N GLU A 49 22.69 -11.56 -15.57
CA GLU A 49 22.53 -12.74 -16.43
C GLU A 49 22.97 -12.46 -17.88
N THR A 50 22.96 -11.19 -18.30
CA THR A 50 23.24 -10.75 -19.68
C THR A 50 24.55 -9.99 -19.84
N SER A 51 25.11 -9.45 -18.74
CA SER A 51 26.29 -8.58 -18.77
C SER A 51 27.41 -9.13 -17.88
N SER A 52 28.63 -9.20 -18.41
CA SER A 52 29.83 -9.69 -17.70
C SER A 52 30.50 -8.64 -16.80
N GLU A 53 29.90 -7.47 -16.62
CA GLU A 53 30.48 -6.38 -15.83
C GLU A 53 30.35 -6.61 -14.33
N GLU A 54 31.35 -6.17 -13.56
CA GLU A 54 31.31 -6.23 -12.10
C GLU A 54 30.13 -5.41 -11.57
N ILE A 55 29.25 -6.11 -10.86
CA ILE A 55 28.07 -5.51 -10.25
C ILE A 55 28.49 -4.68 -9.04
N ASN A 56 28.37 -3.36 -9.15
CA ASN A 56 28.54 -2.48 -8.00
C ASN A 56 27.24 -2.38 -7.19
N VAL A 57 27.13 -3.23 -6.16
CA VAL A 57 25.98 -3.26 -5.25
C VAL A 57 25.74 -1.89 -4.58
N MET A 58 26.81 -1.16 -4.24
CA MET A 58 26.68 0.17 -3.64
C MET A 58 26.04 1.16 -4.62
N ALA A 59 26.41 1.12 -5.90
CA ALA A 59 25.81 1.97 -6.93
C ALA A 59 24.31 1.66 -7.14
N ALA A 60 23.93 0.38 -7.09
CA ALA A 60 22.54 -0.05 -7.22
C ALA A 60 21.64 0.43 -6.07
N MET A 61 22.19 0.58 -4.85
CA MET A 61 21.42 1.01 -3.67
C MET A 61 21.24 2.54 -3.56
N ILE A 62 22.08 3.33 -4.23
CA ILE A 62 21.98 4.80 -4.22
C ILE A 62 20.70 5.27 -4.91
N GLY A 63 20.26 4.59 -5.97
CA GLY A 63 19.04 4.93 -6.72
C GLY A 63 17.79 4.99 -5.83
N PRO A 64 17.37 3.86 -5.22
CA PRO A 64 16.21 3.82 -4.33
C PRO A 64 16.35 4.76 -3.12
N ALA A 65 17.55 4.87 -2.54
CA ALA A 65 17.77 5.78 -1.42
C ALA A 65 17.54 7.25 -1.80
N LYS A 66 18.04 7.66 -2.98
CA LYS A 66 17.82 9.00 -3.54
C LYS A 66 16.34 9.24 -3.84
N GLU A 67 15.66 8.26 -4.42
CA GLU A 67 14.23 8.32 -4.71
C GLU A 67 13.41 8.56 -3.43
N ILE A 68 13.68 7.79 -2.37
CA ILE A 68 13.00 7.94 -1.08
C ILE A 68 13.26 9.32 -0.47
N LEU A 69 14.52 9.75 -0.46
CA LEU A 69 14.90 11.05 0.11
C LEU A 69 14.26 12.22 -0.64
N LEU A 70 14.27 12.17 -1.98
CA LEU A 70 13.64 13.20 -2.80
C LEU A 70 12.11 13.16 -2.67
N SER A 71 11.49 11.99 -2.58
CA SER A 71 10.04 11.85 -2.32
C SER A 71 9.65 12.48 -0.99
N LEU A 72 10.47 12.31 0.06
CA LEU A 72 10.28 12.96 1.35
C LEU A 72 10.35 14.48 1.26
N VAL A 73 11.36 15.00 0.56
CA VAL A 73 11.57 16.45 0.39
C VAL A 73 10.44 17.06 -0.45
N VAL A 74 10.18 16.51 -1.64
CA VAL A 74 9.15 17.02 -2.55
C VAL A 74 7.76 16.93 -1.91
N GLY A 75 7.42 15.80 -1.29
CA GLY A 75 6.15 15.64 -0.59
C GLY A 75 5.96 16.65 0.53
N SER A 76 7.02 16.93 1.30
CA SER A 76 6.98 17.94 2.36
C SER A 76 6.82 19.36 1.81
N LEU A 77 7.48 19.71 0.71
CA LEU A 77 7.35 21.01 0.05
C LEU A 77 5.95 21.21 -0.53
N VAL A 78 5.40 20.21 -1.21
CA VAL A 78 4.04 20.25 -1.74
C VAL A 78 3.02 20.38 -0.60
N ALA A 79 3.19 19.64 0.50
CA ALA A 79 2.33 19.77 1.67
C ALA A 79 2.39 21.16 2.31
N ALA A 80 3.58 21.76 2.41
CA ALA A 80 3.73 23.12 2.92
C ALA A 80 2.98 24.12 2.04
N GLY A 81 3.12 24.02 0.72
CA GLY A 81 2.36 24.83 -0.24
C GLY A 81 0.85 24.63 -0.09
N LEU A 82 0.40 23.36 -0.09
CA LEU A 82 -1.00 23.01 0.09
C LEU A 82 -1.58 23.56 1.40
N GLY A 83 -0.85 23.46 2.50
CA GLY A 83 -1.25 23.98 3.80
C GLY A 83 -1.36 25.52 3.84
N ILE A 84 -0.59 26.24 3.02
CA ILE A 84 -0.73 27.69 2.87
C ILE A 84 -1.99 28.02 2.08
N LEU A 85 -2.21 27.38 0.92
CA LEU A 85 -3.39 27.62 0.09
C LEU A 85 -4.69 27.22 0.82
N LEU A 86 -4.69 26.14 1.58
CA LEU A 86 -5.89 25.66 2.26
C LEU A 86 -6.43 26.65 3.30
N LYS A 87 -5.58 27.55 3.82
CA LYS A 87 -5.99 28.59 4.78
C LYS A 87 -6.82 29.71 4.14
N THR A 88 -6.76 29.88 2.82
CA THR A 88 -7.49 30.95 2.12
C THR A 88 -8.86 30.49 1.62
N LEU A 89 -9.06 29.18 1.48
CA LEU A 89 -10.28 28.59 0.93
C LEU A 89 -11.42 28.53 1.95
N ARG A 90 -12.64 28.67 1.45
CA ARG A 90 -13.86 28.67 2.29
C ARG A 90 -14.87 27.60 1.89
N SER A 91 -14.94 27.24 0.61
CA SER A 91 -15.94 26.27 0.12
C SER A 91 -15.37 24.85 0.03
N ASN A 92 -16.25 23.84 0.13
CA ASN A 92 -15.86 22.44 -0.01
C ASN A 92 -15.41 22.09 -1.44
N GLU A 93 -16.01 22.74 -2.45
CA GLU A 93 -15.67 22.57 -3.86
C GLU A 93 -14.26 23.07 -4.17
N GLU A 94 -13.88 24.23 -3.63
CA GLU A 94 -12.52 24.78 -3.74
C GLU A 94 -11.49 23.82 -3.14
N ILE A 95 -11.79 23.23 -1.99
CA ILE A 95 -10.90 22.26 -1.33
C ILE A 95 -10.73 21.02 -2.20
N LEU A 96 -11.80 20.51 -2.79
CA LEU A 96 -11.73 19.33 -3.67
C LEU A 96 -10.90 19.61 -4.93
N ILE A 97 -11.10 20.77 -5.56
CA ILE A 97 -10.31 21.22 -6.72
C ILE A 97 -8.83 21.33 -6.33
N LEU A 98 -8.54 21.90 -5.16
CA LEU A 98 -7.17 22.03 -4.66
C LEU A 98 -6.52 20.66 -4.40
N ILE A 99 -7.25 19.71 -3.81
CA ILE A 99 -6.77 18.32 -3.63
C ILE A 99 -6.42 17.70 -4.98
N PHE A 100 -7.33 17.79 -5.95
CA PHE A 100 -7.10 17.23 -7.28
C PHE A 100 -5.90 17.88 -7.98
N GLY A 101 -5.81 19.21 -7.92
CA GLY A 101 -4.67 19.97 -8.45
C GLY A 101 -3.35 19.60 -7.78
N ALA A 102 -3.35 19.37 -6.46
CA ALA A 102 -2.16 18.93 -5.73
C ALA A 102 -1.72 17.53 -6.13
N VAL A 103 -2.66 16.59 -6.33
CA VAL A 103 -2.35 15.24 -6.83
C VAL A 103 -1.79 15.30 -8.24
N MET A 104 -2.37 16.10 -9.14
CA MET A 104 -1.88 16.28 -10.52
C MET A 104 -0.49 16.94 -10.56
N LEU A 105 -0.26 17.96 -9.74
CA LEU A 105 1.06 18.59 -9.60
C LEU A 105 2.09 17.57 -9.08
N THR A 106 1.72 16.81 -8.06
CA THR A 106 2.58 15.77 -7.48
C THR A 106 2.90 14.71 -8.52
N LEU A 107 1.93 14.30 -9.33
CA LEU A 107 2.15 13.38 -10.45
C LEU A 107 3.19 13.90 -11.43
N GLY A 108 3.04 15.15 -11.90
CA GLY A 108 4.01 15.76 -12.81
C GLY A 108 5.42 15.88 -12.21
N LEU A 109 5.53 16.21 -10.92
CA LEU A 109 6.81 16.25 -10.21
C LEU A 109 7.42 14.84 -10.06
N CYS A 110 6.60 13.83 -9.76
CA CYS A 110 7.08 12.46 -9.64
C CYS A 110 7.58 11.91 -10.97
N GLU A 111 6.87 12.17 -12.07
CA GLU A 111 7.32 11.85 -13.43
C GLU A 111 8.65 12.55 -13.76
N ALA A 112 8.74 13.87 -13.51
CA ALA A 112 9.92 14.66 -13.87
C ALA A 112 11.18 14.29 -13.07
N PHE A 113 11.04 13.91 -11.80
CA PHE A 113 12.15 13.57 -10.91
C PHE A 113 12.32 12.07 -10.67
N HIS A 114 11.53 11.22 -11.36
CA HIS A 114 11.48 9.77 -11.18
C HIS A 114 11.28 9.35 -9.71
N LEU A 115 10.22 9.87 -9.09
CA LEU A 115 9.88 9.61 -7.68
C LEU A 115 8.69 8.66 -7.56
N SER A 116 8.61 7.96 -6.43
CA SER A 116 7.43 7.17 -6.09
C SER A 116 6.22 8.09 -5.83
N LEU A 117 5.23 8.01 -6.72
CA LEU A 117 3.97 8.74 -6.61
C LEU A 117 3.24 8.42 -5.31
N ILE A 118 3.20 7.14 -4.93
CA ILE A 118 2.47 6.68 -3.74
C ILE A 118 3.17 7.20 -2.48
N LEU A 119 4.51 7.03 -2.39
CA LEU A 119 5.27 7.51 -1.25
C LEU A 119 5.15 9.02 -1.09
N THR A 120 5.32 9.78 -2.19
CA THR A 120 5.24 11.25 -2.15
C THR A 120 3.87 11.73 -1.68
N ASN A 121 2.77 11.14 -2.15
CA ASN A 121 1.42 11.47 -1.67
C ASN A 121 1.19 11.07 -0.21
N MET A 122 1.76 9.96 0.26
CA MET A 122 1.71 9.59 1.68
C MET A 122 2.44 10.61 2.56
N ILE A 123 3.61 11.08 2.12
CA ILE A 123 4.35 12.13 2.82
C ILE A 123 3.56 13.43 2.86
N ILE A 124 2.86 13.79 1.78
CA ILE A 124 1.97 14.97 1.78
C ILE A 124 0.91 14.84 2.89
N GLY A 125 0.22 13.69 2.96
CA GLY A 125 -0.76 13.41 4.00
C GLY A 125 -0.18 13.44 5.41
N LEU A 126 1.00 12.83 5.61
CA LEU A 126 1.71 12.80 6.88
C LEU A 126 2.07 14.21 7.36
N VAL A 127 2.66 15.03 6.50
CA VAL A 127 3.04 16.41 6.83
C VAL A 127 1.80 17.25 7.11
N MET A 128 0.73 17.12 6.30
CA MET A 128 -0.51 17.85 6.53
C MET A 128 -1.13 17.53 7.90
N VAL A 129 -1.28 16.25 8.25
CA VAL A 129 -1.86 15.82 9.53
C VAL A 129 -1.06 16.34 10.74
N ASN A 130 0.26 16.47 10.61
CA ASN A 130 1.13 16.92 11.70
C ASN A 130 1.35 18.44 11.77
N THR A 131 1.02 19.19 10.71
CA THR A 131 1.31 20.65 10.64
C THR A 131 0.07 21.53 10.62
N GLN A 132 -1.09 21.02 10.17
CA GLN A 132 -2.29 21.83 9.97
C GLN A 132 -3.27 21.76 11.14
N ARG A 133 -4.16 22.77 11.23
CA ARG A 133 -5.19 22.85 12.27
C ARG A 133 -6.27 21.79 12.08
N GLY A 134 -6.82 21.28 13.19
CA GLY A 134 -7.83 20.22 13.19
C GLY A 134 -9.08 20.51 12.34
N GLU A 135 -9.53 21.77 12.28
CA GLU A 135 -10.69 22.13 11.44
C GLU A 135 -10.41 21.96 9.93
N LEU A 136 -9.24 22.41 9.48
CA LEU A 136 -8.82 22.27 8.07
C LEU A 136 -8.65 20.80 7.71
N LEU A 137 -8.03 20.02 8.61
CA LEU A 137 -7.87 18.58 8.45
C LEU A 137 -9.22 17.85 8.38
N ARG A 138 -10.19 18.26 9.18
CA ARG A 138 -11.55 17.71 9.11
C ARG A 138 -12.18 17.96 7.75
N LYS A 139 -12.15 19.19 7.25
CA LYS A 139 -12.71 19.53 5.92
C LYS A 139 -12.03 18.73 4.81
N LEU A 140 -10.70 18.65 4.83
CA LEU A 140 -9.92 17.86 3.88
C LEU A 140 -10.28 16.37 3.94
N GLY A 141 -10.35 15.81 5.15
CA GLY A 141 -10.70 14.41 5.39
C GLY A 141 -12.13 14.06 4.96
N GLU A 142 -13.08 14.97 5.11
CA GLU A 142 -14.45 14.82 4.63
C GLU A 142 -14.50 14.76 3.10
N GLN A 143 -13.81 15.67 2.39
CA GLN A 143 -13.75 15.64 0.92
C GLN A 143 -13.08 14.36 0.41
N LEU A 144 -11.94 13.97 0.99
CA LEU A 144 -11.24 12.73 0.64
C LEU A 144 -12.11 11.49 0.90
N THR A 145 -12.82 11.44 2.03
CA THR A 145 -13.70 10.32 2.35
C THR A 145 -14.91 10.27 1.41
N GLY A 146 -15.39 11.41 0.93
CA GLY A 146 -16.48 11.49 -0.05
C GLY A 146 -16.12 10.87 -1.40
N VAL A 147 -14.88 11.05 -1.87
CA VAL A 147 -14.42 10.52 -3.18
C VAL A 147 -13.83 9.12 -3.12
N MET A 148 -13.37 8.67 -1.94
CA MET A 148 -12.73 7.37 -1.74
C MET A 148 -13.55 6.18 -2.27
N PRO A 149 -14.89 6.10 -2.11
CA PRO A 149 -15.68 5.00 -2.68
C PRO A 149 -15.56 4.89 -4.20
N LEU A 150 -15.49 6.01 -4.93
CA LEU A 150 -15.33 6.02 -6.38
C LEU A 150 -14.01 5.38 -6.80
N PHE A 151 -12.90 5.77 -6.13
CA PHE A 151 -11.59 5.19 -6.39
C PHE A 151 -11.52 3.71 -6.02
N PHE A 152 -12.20 3.29 -4.95
CA PHE A 152 -12.29 1.86 -4.61
C PHE A 152 -13.01 1.07 -5.71
N ILE A 153 -14.13 1.58 -6.23
CA ILE A 153 -14.85 0.91 -7.33
C ILE A 153 -13.94 0.77 -8.57
N LEU A 154 -13.28 1.85 -8.99
CA LEU A 154 -12.36 1.82 -10.13
C LEU A 154 -11.19 0.84 -9.90
N PHE A 155 -10.61 0.86 -8.70
CA PHE A 155 -9.51 -0.02 -8.34
C PHE A 155 -9.92 -1.50 -8.35
N PHE A 156 -11.05 -1.85 -7.72
CA PHE A 156 -11.54 -3.23 -7.68
C PHE A 156 -12.01 -3.71 -9.05
N ALA A 157 -12.59 -2.84 -9.87
CA ALA A 157 -12.93 -3.17 -11.25
C ALA A 157 -11.66 -3.49 -12.07
N LEU A 158 -10.61 -2.68 -11.96
CA LEU A 158 -9.33 -2.92 -12.64
C LEU A 158 -8.64 -4.20 -12.15
N ALA A 159 -8.63 -4.45 -10.84
CA ALA A 159 -8.10 -5.67 -10.25
C ALA A 159 -8.85 -6.91 -10.74
N GLY A 160 -10.18 -6.83 -10.79
CA GLY A 160 -11.03 -7.89 -11.35
C GLY A 160 -10.81 -8.11 -12.86
N ALA A 161 -10.62 -7.05 -13.63
CA ALA A 161 -10.36 -7.14 -15.07
C ALA A 161 -8.98 -7.74 -15.39
N ASN A 162 -7.99 -7.56 -14.53
CA ASN A 162 -6.66 -8.17 -14.67
C ASN A 162 -6.56 -9.58 -14.06
N LEU A 163 -7.64 -10.09 -13.46
CA LEU A 163 -7.67 -11.44 -12.92
C LEU A 163 -7.82 -12.47 -14.05
N HIS A 164 -6.75 -13.21 -14.30
CA HIS A 164 -6.78 -14.33 -15.22
C HIS A 164 -7.15 -15.60 -14.45
N LEU A 165 -8.44 -15.92 -14.40
CA LEU A 165 -8.96 -17.11 -13.70
C LEU A 165 -8.30 -18.42 -14.17
N SER A 166 -7.89 -18.47 -15.44
CA SER A 166 -7.15 -19.58 -16.04
C SER A 166 -5.76 -19.81 -15.44
N GLU A 167 -5.18 -18.80 -14.79
CA GLU A 167 -3.86 -18.87 -14.14
C GLU A 167 -3.95 -19.32 -12.67
N LEU A 168 -5.14 -19.31 -12.07
CA LEU A 168 -5.36 -19.72 -10.67
C LEU A 168 -5.00 -21.20 -10.39
N PRO A 169 -5.27 -22.17 -11.29
CA PRO A 169 -4.84 -23.54 -11.09
C PRO A 169 -3.31 -23.69 -11.11
N HIS A 170 -2.61 -22.91 -11.95
CA HIS A 170 -1.15 -22.90 -12.03
C HIS A 170 -0.51 -22.33 -10.77
N LEU A 171 -1.22 -21.45 -10.06
CA LEU A 171 -0.83 -20.96 -8.75
C LEU A 171 -0.95 -21.99 -7.62
N GLY A 172 -1.66 -23.10 -7.79
CA GLY A 172 -2.14 -23.96 -6.69
C GLY A 172 -1.18 -24.09 -5.50
N VAL A 173 0.03 -24.61 -5.73
CA VAL A 173 1.03 -24.77 -4.64
C VAL A 173 1.66 -23.42 -4.24
N LEU A 174 2.06 -22.59 -5.19
CA LEU A 174 2.77 -21.33 -4.94
C LEU A 174 1.89 -20.33 -4.19
N GLY A 175 0.62 -20.21 -4.56
CA GLY A 175 -0.39 -19.40 -3.92
C GLY A 175 -0.69 -19.88 -2.50
N ILE A 176 -0.81 -21.18 -2.26
CA ILE A 176 -0.99 -21.74 -0.90
C ILE A 176 0.23 -21.41 -0.03
N VAL A 177 1.44 -21.65 -0.55
CA VAL A 177 2.70 -21.34 0.16
C VAL A 177 2.78 -19.84 0.46
N TYR A 178 2.47 -18.98 -0.51
CA TYR A 178 2.47 -17.53 -0.32
C TYR A 178 1.44 -17.10 0.74
N ILE A 179 0.20 -17.58 0.66
CA ILE A 179 -0.86 -17.26 1.63
C ILE A 179 -0.44 -17.70 3.03
N ALA A 180 0.07 -18.92 3.18
CA ALA A 180 0.52 -19.45 4.46
C ALA A 180 1.71 -18.66 5.02
N ALA A 181 2.74 -18.44 4.22
CA ALA A 181 3.94 -17.69 4.61
C ALA A 181 3.59 -16.24 4.99
N ARG A 182 2.78 -15.57 4.19
CA ARG A 182 2.32 -14.19 4.46
C ARG A 182 1.49 -14.12 5.73
N SER A 183 0.49 -15.00 5.88
CA SER A 183 -0.39 -15.01 7.05
C SER A 183 0.40 -15.30 8.32
N PHE A 184 1.28 -16.28 8.28
CA PHE A 184 2.15 -16.63 9.39
C PHE A 184 3.11 -15.47 9.74
N GLY A 185 3.78 -14.91 8.74
CA GLY A 185 4.71 -13.80 8.92
C GLY A 185 4.04 -12.57 9.53
N LEU A 186 2.89 -12.15 9.01
CA LEU A 186 2.13 -11.02 9.55
C LEU A 186 1.64 -11.27 10.97
N ILE A 187 1.03 -12.43 11.24
CA ILE A 187 0.47 -12.71 12.58
C ILE A 187 1.58 -12.87 13.61
N MET A 188 2.65 -13.61 13.29
CA MET A 188 3.78 -13.78 14.21
C MET A 188 4.56 -12.49 14.40
N GLY A 189 4.86 -11.76 13.32
CA GLY A 189 5.53 -10.47 13.39
C GLY A 189 4.75 -9.45 14.22
N ALA A 190 3.43 -9.36 14.01
CA ALA A 190 2.53 -8.54 14.82
C ALA A 190 2.54 -8.94 16.30
N ARG A 191 2.53 -10.24 16.59
CA ARG A 191 2.54 -10.75 17.97
C ARG A 191 3.87 -10.49 18.66
N ILE A 192 4.99 -10.68 17.96
CA ILE A 192 6.33 -10.37 18.48
C ILE A 192 6.46 -8.86 18.72
N GLY A 193 6.11 -8.04 17.73
CA GLY A 193 6.13 -6.58 17.86
C GLY A 193 5.23 -6.07 18.99
N GLY A 194 4.03 -6.65 19.14
CA GLY A 194 3.13 -6.36 20.24
C GLY A 194 3.62 -6.86 21.60
N SER A 195 4.44 -7.91 21.65
CA SER A 195 5.02 -8.42 22.91
C SER A 195 6.21 -7.58 23.38
N ILE A 196 7.01 -7.07 22.42
CA ILE A 196 8.10 -6.13 22.69
C ILE A 196 7.53 -4.75 23.06
N GLY A 197 6.44 -4.35 22.42
CA GLY A 197 5.72 -3.13 22.73
C GLY A 197 4.92 -3.20 24.04
N THR A 198 4.88 -2.11 24.79
CA THR A 198 4.00 -1.93 25.95
C THR A 198 2.56 -1.60 25.51
N VAL A 199 1.89 -2.56 24.86
CA VAL A 199 0.49 -2.42 24.39
C VAL A 199 -0.48 -3.34 25.15
N GLU A 200 -1.77 -3.04 25.08
CA GLU A 200 -2.84 -3.87 25.68
C GLU A 200 -2.85 -5.29 25.12
N GLU A 201 -3.20 -6.28 25.95
CA GLU A 201 -3.16 -7.70 25.57
C GLU A 201 -4.08 -8.03 24.37
N LYS A 202 -5.23 -7.34 24.27
CA LYS A 202 -6.14 -7.48 23.12
C LYS A 202 -5.50 -7.00 21.81
N VAL A 203 -4.63 -5.99 21.85
CA VAL A 203 -3.88 -5.51 20.69
C VAL A 203 -2.89 -6.59 20.25
N LYS A 204 -2.08 -7.13 21.18
CA LYS A 204 -1.11 -8.20 20.89
C LYS A 204 -1.74 -9.42 20.24
N LYS A 205 -2.92 -9.80 20.72
CA LYS A 205 -3.62 -11.00 20.29
C LYS A 205 -4.32 -10.86 18.94
N TYR A 206 -4.88 -9.68 18.65
CA TYR A 206 -5.82 -9.52 17.54
C TYR A 206 -5.33 -8.62 16.39
N VAL A 207 -4.27 -7.82 16.58
CA VAL A 207 -3.77 -6.92 15.54
C VAL A 207 -3.33 -7.68 14.29
N GLY A 208 -2.66 -8.83 14.46
CA GLY A 208 -2.23 -9.67 13.33
C GLY A 208 -3.38 -10.20 12.47
N LEU A 209 -4.56 -10.43 13.06
CA LEU A 209 -5.75 -10.86 12.31
C LEU A 209 -6.39 -9.70 11.54
N GLY A 210 -6.33 -8.49 12.10
CA GLY A 210 -6.94 -7.30 11.50
C GLY A 210 -6.14 -6.68 10.36
N ILE A 211 -4.88 -7.07 10.14
CA ILE A 211 -4.02 -6.51 9.08
C ILE A 211 -3.82 -7.45 7.89
N LEU A 212 -4.57 -8.56 7.80
CA LEU A 212 -4.42 -9.53 6.73
C LEU A 212 -4.96 -9.04 5.37
N SER A 213 -5.85 -8.04 5.36
CA SER A 213 -6.37 -7.46 4.11
C SER A 213 -5.24 -6.84 3.28
N GLN A 214 -5.18 -7.20 2.00
CA GLN A 214 -4.19 -6.73 1.04
C GLN A 214 -4.92 -6.23 -0.21
N ALA A 215 -4.66 -4.99 -0.60
CA ALA A 215 -5.37 -4.36 -1.72
C ALA A 215 -4.39 -3.60 -2.63
N GLY A 216 -4.91 -2.54 -3.27
CA GLY A 216 -4.25 -1.30 -3.66
C GLY A 216 -2.79 -1.42 -4.08
N VAL A 217 -1.96 -1.08 -3.10
CA VAL A 217 -0.52 -0.90 -3.24
C VAL A 217 0.15 -2.16 -3.78
N ALA A 218 -0.22 -3.35 -3.30
CA ALA A 218 0.42 -4.59 -3.74
C ALA A 218 0.23 -4.87 -5.24
N ILE A 219 -0.99 -4.66 -5.75
CA ILE A 219 -1.29 -4.83 -7.19
C ILE A 219 -0.54 -3.77 -8.01
N GLY A 220 -0.52 -2.52 -7.53
CA GLY A 220 0.23 -1.43 -8.18
C GLY A 220 1.72 -1.73 -8.30
N LEU A 221 2.36 -2.19 -7.21
CA LEU A 221 3.77 -2.58 -7.23
C LEU A 221 4.03 -3.78 -8.14
N ALA A 222 3.12 -4.77 -8.19
CA ALA A 222 3.27 -5.91 -9.10
C ALA A 222 3.13 -5.51 -10.58
N LEU A 223 2.27 -4.54 -10.90
CA LEU A 223 2.16 -3.96 -12.25
C LEU A 223 3.44 -3.22 -12.65
N ILE A 224 4.05 -2.47 -11.72
CA ILE A 224 5.35 -1.81 -11.95
C ILE A 224 6.41 -2.84 -12.29
N VAL A 225 6.52 -3.94 -11.53
CA VAL A 225 7.46 -5.03 -11.86
C VAL A 225 7.18 -5.60 -13.24
N LYS A 226 5.93 -5.94 -13.57
CA LYS A 226 5.56 -6.47 -14.89
C LYS A 226 6.00 -5.55 -16.02
N HIS A 227 5.77 -4.25 -15.88
CA HIS A 227 6.09 -3.27 -16.91
C HIS A 227 7.61 -3.04 -17.01
N GLU A 228 8.24 -2.69 -15.89
CA GLU A 228 9.63 -2.23 -15.91
C GLU A 228 10.67 -3.35 -16.05
N PHE A 229 10.29 -4.60 -15.78
CA PHE A 229 11.18 -5.76 -15.89
C PHE A 229 10.99 -6.51 -17.22
N SER A 230 9.99 -6.13 -18.03
CA SER A 230 9.65 -6.80 -19.29
C SER A 230 10.82 -6.92 -20.27
N ALA A 231 11.74 -5.95 -20.26
CA ALA A 231 12.90 -5.91 -21.16
C ALA A 231 14.23 -6.31 -20.49
N ILE A 232 14.20 -6.91 -19.28
CA ILE A 232 15.40 -7.16 -18.47
C ILE A 232 15.58 -8.66 -18.20
N GLY A 233 16.83 -9.11 -18.21
CA GLY A 233 17.20 -10.51 -17.98
C GLY A 233 17.42 -11.26 -19.28
N LYS A 234 17.80 -12.54 -19.14
CA LYS A 234 18.11 -13.39 -20.28
C LYS A 234 16.88 -13.59 -21.19
N VAL A 235 17.08 -13.56 -22.50
CA VAL A 235 16.05 -13.98 -23.47
C VAL A 235 15.93 -15.50 -23.43
N LEU A 236 14.74 -16.00 -23.08
CA LEU A 236 14.42 -17.43 -23.07
C LEU A 236 14.13 -17.94 -24.49
N PRO A 237 14.18 -19.26 -24.72
CA PRO A 237 13.82 -19.87 -26.01
C PRO A 237 12.39 -19.54 -26.49
N SER A 238 11.50 -19.14 -25.58
CA SER A 238 10.15 -18.66 -25.87
C SER A 238 10.10 -17.26 -26.50
N GLY A 239 11.23 -16.55 -26.59
CA GLY A 239 11.33 -15.17 -27.05
C GLY A 239 11.05 -14.11 -25.97
N LEU A 240 10.64 -14.54 -24.77
CA LEU A 240 10.36 -13.68 -23.61
C LEU A 240 11.63 -13.49 -22.77
N THR A 241 11.74 -12.39 -22.02
CA THR A 241 12.83 -12.21 -21.05
C THR A 241 12.53 -12.90 -19.72
N THR A 242 13.57 -13.28 -18.95
CA THR A 242 13.41 -13.78 -17.57
C THR A 242 12.58 -12.79 -16.74
N GLY A 243 12.84 -11.49 -16.86
CA GLY A 243 12.13 -10.44 -16.14
C GLY A 243 10.64 -10.36 -16.49
N GLU A 244 10.29 -10.56 -17.75
CA GLU A 244 8.88 -10.62 -18.19
C GLU A 244 8.14 -11.80 -17.56
N THR A 245 8.75 -12.99 -17.53
CA THR A 245 8.14 -14.18 -16.91
C THR A 245 7.96 -14.01 -15.40
N LEU A 246 8.96 -13.43 -14.70
CA LEU A 246 8.85 -13.12 -13.28
C LEU A 246 7.79 -12.06 -13.00
N GLY A 247 7.72 -11.02 -13.82
CA GLY A 247 6.72 -9.96 -13.71
C GLY A 247 5.29 -10.50 -13.88
N ALA A 248 5.09 -11.39 -14.86
CA ALA A 248 3.83 -12.11 -15.06
C ALA A 248 3.49 -13.01 -13.85
N ALA A 249 4.45 -13.76 -13.33
CA ALA A 249 4.24 -14.59 -12.13
C ALA A 249 3.90 -13.74 -10.89
N ALA A 250 4.57 -12.60 -10.70
CA ALA A 250 4.34 -11.68 -9.59
C ALA A 250 2.93 -11.08 -9.65
N ILE A 251 2.51 -10.51 -10.79
CA ILE A 251 1.16 -9.94 -10.92
C ILE A 251 0.07 -10.99 -10.72
N THR A 252 0.25 -12.19 -11.27
CA THR A 252 -0.72 -13.28 -11.17
C THR A 252 -0.84 -13.74 -9.72
N THR A 253 0.28 -13.98 -9.04
CA THR A 253 0.31 -14.38 -7.61
C THR A 253 -0.32 -13.30 -6.73
N ILE A 254 0.08 -12.05 -6.90
CA ILE A 254 -0.39 -10.94 -6.07
C ILE A 254 -1.88 -10.68 -6.31
N THR A 255 -2.35 -10.68 -7.55
CA THR A 255 -3.78 -10.46 -7.86
C THR A 255 -4.65 -11.58 -7.30
N ALA A 256 -4.26 -12.85 -7.48
CA ALA A 256 -4.99 -13.98 -6.96
C ALA A 256 -5.08 -13.97 -5.42
N THR A 257 -3.95 -13.71 -4.76
CA THR A 257 -3.88 -13.70 -3.30
C THR A 257 -4.54 -12.45 -2.71
N CYS A 258 -4.50 -11.30 -3.39
CA CYS A 258 -5.29 -10.12 -3.06
C CYS A 258 -6.78 -10.44 -2.96
N ILE A 259 -7.35 -11.17 -3.91
CA ILE A 259 -8.77 -11.55 -3.86
C ILE A 259 -9.06 -12.40 -2.64
N PHE A 260 -8.21 -13.40 -2.37
CA PHE A 260 -8.33 -14.22 -1.17
C PHE A 260 -8.32 -13.36 0.11
N PHE A 261 -7.35 -12.45 0.24
CA PHE A 261 -7.21 -11.59 1.42
C PHE A 261 -8.23 -10.46 1.50
N GLU A 262 -8.85 -10.02 0.40
CA GLU A 262 -9.96 -9.08 0.41
C GLU A 262 -11.28 -9.73 0.80
N VAL A 263 -11.45 -11.04 0.58
CA VAL A 263 -12.60 -11.78 1.13
C VAL A 263 -12.38 -12.11 2.60
N ILE A 264 -11.23 -12.71 2.93
CA ILE A 264 -10.96 -13.23 4.28
C ILE A 264 -10.57 -12.10 5.26
N GLY A 265 -9.83 -11.10 4.81
CA GLY A 265 -9.29 -10.02 5.65
C GLY A 265 -10.35 -9.20 6.38
N PRO A 266 -11.40 -8.69 5.71
CA PRO A 266 -12.50 -7.98 6.37
C PRO A 266 -13.24 -8.84 7.40
N ILE A 267 -13.47 -10.12 7.09
CA ILE A 267 -14.12 -11.07 8.02
C ILE A 267 -13.27 -11.23 9.28
N LEU A 268 -11.96 -11.47 9.13
CA LEU A 268 -11.05 -11.61 10.26
C LEU A 268 -10.88 -10.30 11.04
N THR A 269 -10.89 -9.15 10.37
CA THR A 269 -10.88 -7.83 11.01
C THR A 269 -12.12 -7.64 11.89
N LYS A 270 -13.30 -7.98 11.38
CA LYS A 270 -14.54 -7.93 12.16
C LYS A 270 -14.45 -8.81 13.40
N VAL A 271 -14.04 -10.07 13.23
CA VAL A 271 -13.89 -11.02 14.36
C VAL A 271 -12.87 -10.51 15.38
N ALA A 272 -11.76 -9.93 14.93
CA ALA A 272 -10.74 -9.34 15.79
C ALA A 272 -11.31 -8.18 16.64
N LEU A 273 -12.04 -7.26 16.01
CA LEU A 273 -12.65 -6.11 16.67
C LEU A 273 -13.80 -6.51 17.62
N GLU A 274 -14.61 -7.50 17.24
CA GLU A 274 -15.66 -8.08 18.10
C GLU A 274 -15.05 -8.71 19.34
N LYS A 275 -14.03 -9.56 19.18
CA LYS A 275 -13.33 -10.21 20.30
C LYS A 275 -12.54 -9.24 21.17
N ALA A 276 -12.18 -8.07 20.65
CA ALA A 276 -11.57 -6.99 21.41
C ALA A 276 -12.60 -6.10 22.13
N GLY A 277 -13.91 -6.30 21.89
CA GLY A 277 -14.98 -5.49 22.46
C GLY A 277 -15.06 -4.08 21.89
N GLU A 278 -14.52 -3.84 20.70
CA GLU A 278 -14.45 -2.50 20.08
C GLU A 278 -15.58 -2.24 19.06
N ILE A 279 -16.42 -3.25 18.79
CA ILE A 279 -17.64 -3.12 17.98
C ILE A 279 -18.85 -3.01 18.89
N ASN A 280 -19.65 -1.97 18.66
CA ASN A 280 -20.91 -1.78 19.37
C ASN A 280 -22.04 -2.56 18.67
N MET A 281 -22.32 -3.78 19.14
CA MET A 281 -23.32 -4.70 18.58
C MET A 281 -24.73 -4.10 18.45
N ALA A 282 -25.06 -3.04 19.19
CA ALA A 282 -26.36 -2.37 19.13
C ALA A 282 -26.65 -1.65 17.80
N HIS A 283 -25.63 -1.37 16.97
CA HIS A 283 -25.78 -0.71 15.67
C HIS A 283 -25.76 -1.65 14.47
N SER A 284 -25.42 -2.93 14.64
CA SER A 284 -25.22 -3.89 13.53
C SER A 284 -26.51 -4.61 13.07
N ARG A 285 -27.67 -4.29 13.65
CA ARG A 285 -28.98 -4.92 13.35
C ARG A 285 -29.98 -3.98 12.64
N LYS A 286 -29.52 -2.89 12.03
CA LYS A 286 -30.38 -2.04 11.20
C LYS A 286 -29.93 -2.09 9.75
#